data_AF-A0A4V5ZYP3-F1
#
_entry.id   AF-A0A4V5ZYP3-F1
#
_cell.length_a   1.000
_cell.length_b   1.000
_cell.length_c   1.000
_cell.angle_alpha   90.00
_cell.angle_beta   90.00
_cell.angle_gamma   90.00
#
_symmetry.space_group_name_H-M   'P 1'
#
loop_
_entity.id
_entity.type
_entity.pdbx_description
1 polymer ?
#
loop_
_entity_poly.entity_id
_entity_poly.type
_entity_poly.pdbx_seq_one_letter_code
_entity_poly.pdbx_strand_id
1 'polypeptide(L)'
;MPHATLGDKILVAIRGEMKKAFVVGANTHVHHRKHGVPSTDTNNIVLLDDEGNPLGNRIIAPIPAKLQDRRDNAQMVKVLDLATKYI
;
A
#
# COMPACT_ATOMS: atom_id res chain seq x y z
N MET A 1 -15.94 12.73 -1.16
CA MET A 1 -14.81 12.99 -0.24
C MET A 1 -13.52 12.65 -0.98
N PRO A 2 -12.37 13.24 -0.63
CA PRO A 2 -11.09 12.72 -1.11
C PRO A 2 -10.91 11.30 -0.55
N HIS A 3 -10.55 10.35 -1.42
CA HIS A 3 -10.32 8.95 -1.04
C HIS A 3 -8.90 8.56 -1.46
N ALA A 4 -8.22 7.79 -0.61
CA ALA A 4 -6.90 7.26 -0.94
C ALA A 4 -7.05 6.06 -1.89
N THR A 5 -6.14 5.96 -2.85
CA THR A 5 -6.06 4.86 -3.81
C THR A 5 -4.79 4.03 -3.58
N LEU A 6 -4.67 2.92 -4.30
CA LEU A 6 -3.50 2.05 -4.23
C LEU A 6 -2.21 2.84 -4.51
N GLY A 7 -1.24 2.70 -3.61
CA GLY A 7 0.08 3.33 -3.69
C GLY A 7 0.15 4.73 -3.07
N ASP A 8 -0.97 5.28 -2.60
CA ASP A 8 -0.97 6.61 -1.98
C ASP A 8 -0.38 6.55 -0.57
N LYS A 9 0.32 7.62 -0.19
CA LYS A 9 0.89 7.80 1.14
C LYS A 9 -0.16 8.43 2.04
N ILE A 10 -0.42 7.80 3.18
CA ILE A 10 -1.42 8.23 4.16
C ILE A 10 -0.79 8.37 5.55
N LEU A 11 -1.42 9.18 6.39
CA LEU A 11 -1.13 9.26 7.82
C LEU A 11 -2.19 8.47 8.58
N VAL A 12 -1.76 7.60 9.47
CA VAL A 12 -2.65 6.75 10.27
C VAL A 12 -2.35 6.92 11.76
N ALA A 13 -3.39 6.85 12.58
CA ALA A 13 -3.26 6.84 14.04
C ALA A 13 -3.32 5.39 14.54
N ILE A 14 -2.25 4.91 15.17
CA ILE A 14 -2.17 3.58 15.77
C ILE A 14 -1.95 3.77 17.27
N ARG A 15 -2.95 3.41 18.07
CA ARG A 15 -2.88 3.49 19.55
C ARG A 15 -2.44 4.87 20.08
N GLY A 16 -2.82 5.95 19.40
CA GLY A 16 -2.47 7.32 19.78
C GLY A 16 -1.19 7.86 19.14
N GLU A 17 -0.43 7.05 18.42
CA GLU A 17 0.74 7.50 17.66
C GLU A 17 0.39 7.74 16.18
N MET A 18 0.89 8.83 15.62
CA MET A 18 0.81 9.09 14.19
C MET A 18 1.94 8.35 13.47
N LYS A 19 1.59 7.54 12.48
CA LYS A 19 2.53 6.84 11.60
C LYS A 19 2.19 7.11 10.15
N LYS A 20 3.20 7.08 9.28
CA LYS A 20 3.00 7.13 7.83
C LYS A 20 2.77 5.72 7.30
N ALA A 21 2.03 5.58 6.23
CA ALA A 21 1.80 4.30 5.59
C ALA A 21 1.56 4.43 4.09
N PHE A 22 1.83 3.36 3.34
CA PHE A 22 1.36 3.21 1.96
C PHE A 22 0.15 2.29 1.91
N VAL A 23 -0.83 2.64 1.09
CA VAL A 23 -1.98 1.78 0.79
C VAL A 23 -1.54 0.71 -0.21
N VAL A 24 -1.53 -0.55 0.22
CA VAL A 24 -1.12 -1.68 -0.62
C VAL A 24 -2.27 -2.57 -1.05
N GLY A 25 -3.39 -2.55 -0.33
CA GLY A 25 -4.60 -3.28 -0.69
C GLY A 25 -5.82 -2.41 -0.44
N ALA A 26 -6.78 -2.46 -1.34
CA ALA A 26 -8.04 -1.76 -1.21
C ALA A 26 -9.18 -2.68 -1.64
N ASN A 27 -10.15 -2.88 -0.74
CA ASN A 27 -11.43 -3.47 -1.09
C ASN A 27 -12.27 -2.40 -1.80
N THR A 28 -12.12 -2.37 -3.12
CA THR A 28 -12.76 -1.38 -3.97
C THR A 28 -14.08 -1.95 -4.50
N HIS A 29 -15.17 -1.25 -4.20
CA HIS A 29 -16.48 -1.62 -4.72
C HIS A 29 -16.48 -1.69 -6.26
N VAL A 30 -17.29 -2.59 -6.83
CA VAL A 30 -17.30 -2.92 -8.26
C VAL A 30 -17.45 -1.67 -9.15
N HIS A 31 -18.30 -0.72 -8.75
CA HIS A 31 -18.53 0.52 -9.49
C HIS A 31 -17.33 1.49 -9.52
N HIS A 32 -16.39 1.37 -8.57
CA HIS A 32 -15.20 2.22 -8.49
C HIS A 32 -13.93 1.49 -8.95
N ARG A 33 -14.04 0.21 -9.30
CA ARG A 33 -12.90 -0.59 -9.72
C ARG A 33 -12.49 -0.22 -11.14
N LYS A 34 -11.21 0.12 -11.30
CA LYS A 34 -10.60 0.33 -12.63
C LYS A 34 -10.26 -1.01 -13.27
N HIS A 35 -10.46 -1.11 -14.58
CA HIS A 35 -10.07 -2.30 -15.34
C HIS A 35 -8.56 -2.54 -15.23
N GLY A 36 -8.15 -3.82 -15.12
CA GLY A 36 -6.74 -4.20 -14.96
C GLY A 36 -6.12 -3.86 -13.60
N VAL A 37 -6.91 -3.39 -12.62
CA VAL A 37 -6.44 -3.18 -11.25
C VAL A 37 -6.98 -4.31 -10.35
N PRO A 38 -6.10 -5.13 -9.74
CA PRO A 38 -6.48 -6.12 -8.75
C PRO A 38 -7.15 -5.45 -7.54
N SER A 39 -8.25 -6.05 -7.07
CA SER A 39 -8.91 -5.66 -5.83
C SER A 39 -8.69 -6.74 -4.79
N THR A 40 -8.42 -6.34 -3.56
CA THR A 40 -8.25 -7.26 -2.41
C THR A 40 -9.53 -7.30 -1.58
N ASP A 41 -9.75 -8.38 -0.82
CA ASP A 41 -10.93 -8.48 0.05
C ASP A 41 -10.83 -7.56 1.28
N THR A 42 -9.60 -7.24 1.71
CA THR A 42 -9.30 -6.35 2.84
C THR A 42 -8.55 -5.10 2.40
N ASN A 43 -8.69 -4.03 3.18
CA ASN A 43 -7.86 -2.83 3.06
C ASN A 43 -6.55 -3.08 3.81
N ASN A 44 -5.44 -3.06 3.08
CA ASN A 44 -4.12 -3.39 3.63
C ASN A 44 -3.19 -2.17 3.48
N ILE A 45 -2.41 -1.91 4.52
CA ILE A 45 -1.44 -0.81 4.56
C ILE A 45 -0.08 -1.33 5.02
N VAL A 46 0.99 -0.72 4.51
CA VAL A 46 2.36 -0.96 5.00
C VAL A 46 2.82 0.27 5.75
N LEU A 47 3.20 0.09 7.01
CA LEU A 47 3.66 1.18 7.86
C LEU A 47 5.08 1.59 7.49
N LEU A 48 5.31 2.90 7.56
CA LEU A 48 6.55 3.54 7.23
C LEU A 48 7.05 4.32 8.44
N ASP A 49 8.37 4.45 8.50
CA ASP A 49 9.04 5.40 9.36
C ASP A 49 8.95 6.82 8.80
N ASP A 50 9.41 7.81 9.56
CA ASP A 50 9.39 9.20 9.16
C ASP A 50 10.22 9.49 7.91
N GLU A 51 11.30 8.73 7.73
CA GLU A 51 12.16 8.72 6.53
C GLU A 51 11.54 7.99 5.32
N GLY A 52 10.41 7.30 5.52
CA GLY A 52 9.71 6.56 4.47
C GLY A 52 10.25 5.15 4.20
N ASN A 53 11.01 4.59 5.14
CA ASN A 53 11.41 3.17 5.12
C ASN A 53 10.30 2.30 5.73
N PRO A 54 10.09 1.06 5.27
CA PRO A 54 9.13 0.16 5.91
C PRO A 54 9.56 -0.17 7.35
N LEU A 55 8.63 -0.09 8.30
CA LEU A 55 8.91 -0.41 9.71
C LEU A 55 9.14 -1.91 9.95
N GLY A 56 8.59 -2.76 9.08
CA GLY A 56 8.69 -4.22 9.19
C GLY A 56 9.62 -4.82 8.13
N ASN A 57 10.15 -6.00 8.43
CA ASN A 57 11.09 -6.72 7.54
C ASN A 57 10.41 -7.63 6.50
N ARG A 58 9.08 -7.84 6.57
CA ARG A 58 8.36 -8.73 5.65
C ARG A 58 6.91 -8.33 5.46
N ILE A 59 6.41 -8.46 4.22
CA ILE A 59 5.01 -8.26 3.89
C ILE A 59 4.36 -9.61 3.59
N ILE A 60 3.32 -9.95 4.36
CA ILE A 60 2.62 -11.25 4.28
C ILE A 60 1.44 -11.17 3.30
N ALA A 61 0.81 -10.00 3.20
CA ALA A 61 -0.32 -9.78 2.30
C ALA A 61 0.15 -9.75 0.83
N PRO A 62 -0.66 -10.27 -0.11
CA PRO A 62 -0.38 -10.13 -1.54
C PRO A 62 -0.47 -8.66 -1.97
N ILE A 63 0.46 -8.22 -2.81
CA ILE A 63 0.51 -6.85 -3.32
C ILE A 63 0.01 -6.80 -4.77
N PRO A 64 -0.87 -5.86 -5.15
CA PRO A 64 -1.25 -5.64 -6.53
C PRO A 64 -0.03 -5.29 -7.40
N ALA A 65 0.14 -6.00 -8.51
CA ALA A 65 1.20 -5.77 -9.49
C ALA A 65 1.17 -4.34 -10.05
N LYS A 66 0.01 -3.68 -10.02
CA LYS A 66 -0.16 -2.27 -10.40
C LYS A 66 0.73 -1.31 -9.62
N LEU A 67 1.14 -1.66 -8.40
CA LEU A 67 2.07 -0.83 -7.62
C LEU A 67 3.49 -0.82 -8.20
N GLN A 68 3.85 -1.77 -9.07
CA GLN A 68 5.14 -1.78 -9.75
C GLN A 68 5.29 -0.63 -10.76
N ASP A 69 4.18 -0.06 -11.23
CA ASP A 69 4.21 1.15 -12.07
C ASP A 69 4.77 2.35 -11.29
N ARG A 70 4.69 2.33 -9.96
CA ARG A 70 5.20 3.37 -9.06
C ARG A 70 6.65 3.12 -8.59
N ARG A 71 7.43 2.38 -9.37
CA ARG A 71 8.87 2.12 -9.10
C ARG A 71 9.75 3.37 -9.22
N ASP A 72 9.25 4.45 -9.80
CA ASP A 72 9.87 5.77 -9.79
C ASP A 72 10.06 6.32 -8.37
N ASN A 73 9.19 5.92 -7.43
CA ASN A 73 9.33 6.30 -6.03
C ASN A 73 10.25 5.33 -5.27
N ALA A 74 11.44 5.82 -4.90
CA ALA A 74 12.44 5.06 -4.16
C ALA A 74 11.91 4.45 -2.84
N GLN A 75 10.96 5.10 -2.16
CA GLN A 75 10.35 4.56 -0.93
C GLN A 75 9.43 3.37 -1.23
N MET A 76 8.70 3.42 -2.35
CA MET A 76 7.83 2.34 -2.78
C MET A 76 8.64 1.10 -3.22
N VAL A 77 9.79 1.30 -3.87
CA VAL A 77 10.68 0.20 -4.28
C VAL A 77 11.08 -0.67 -3.09
N LYS A 78 11.47 -0.06 -1.97
CA LYS A 78 11.82 -0.80 -0.74
C LYS A 78 10.66 -1.64 -0.22
N VAL A 79 9.43 -1.16 -0.34
CA VAL A 79 8.23 -1.90 0.06
C VAL A 79 7.95 -3.06 -0.91
N LEU A 80 8.09 -2.82 -2.22
CA LEU A 80 7.90 -3.83 -3.25
C LEU A 80 8.94 -4.97 -3.13
N ASP A 81 10.18 -4.65 -2.80
CA ASP A 81 11.25 -5.66 -2.64
C ASP A 81 11.01 -6.61 -1.45
N LEU A 82 10.24 -6.18 -0.45
CA LEU A 82 9.85 -7.03 0.70
C LEU A 82 8.61 -7.90 0.42
N ALA A 83 7.95 -7.70 -0.71
CA ALA A 83 6.73 -8.42 -1.06
C ALA A 83 7.03 -9.84 -1.52
N THR A 84 6.36 -10.83 -0.92
CA THR A 84 6.53 -12.24 -1.32
C THR A 84 5.65 -12.65 -2.51
N LYS A 85 4.48 -12.01 -2.66
CA LYS A 85 3.48 -12.40 -3.67
C LYS A 85 2.84 -11.19 -4.34
N TYR A 86 2.75 -11.24 -5.67
CA TYR A 86 2.04 -10.27 -6.49
C TYR A 86 0.76 -10.86 -7.07
N ILE A 87 -0.28 -10.02 -7.17
CA ILE A 87 -1.60 -10.35 -7.76
C ILE A 87 -2.04 -9.30 -8.77
#